data_AF-D1PSF0-F1
#
_entry.id   AF-D1PSF0-F1
#
_cell.length_a   1.000
_cell.length_b   1.000
_cell.length_c   1.000
_cell.angle_alpha   90.00
_cell.angle_beta   90.00
_cell.angle_gamma   90.00
#
_symmetry.space_group_name_H-M   'P 1'
#
loop_
_entity.id
_entity.type
_entity.pdbx_description
1 polymer ?
#
loop_
_entity_poly.entity_id
_entity_poly.type
_entity_poly.pdbx_seq_one_letter_code
_entity_poly.pdbx_strand_id
1 'polypeptide(L)'
;MLNCSYNLGMRHLGAYIPEYPVGTAEELADKIAEFVPIARTILGVKDLKIISFGPRPQDFFACNAPIKGLYELGVEIEENSELDLLVSYKAHANDPRIADVCADMAAEMGEGKYYPDLLARMAQFELTLLDWADAHKGSKKYVAFADKCWPAFPSQFGFEPCYVNSRLVSRGIPVSCEVDI
;
A
#
# COMPACT_ATOMS: atom_id res chain seq x y z
N MET A 1 -25.24 30.08 4.97
CA MET A 1 -25.20 28.67 4.55
C MET A 1 -26.25 27.78 5.23
N LEU A 2 -26.40 27.82 6.57
CA LEU A 2 -27.28 26.89 7.31
C LEU A 2 -28.76 26.85 6.86
N ASN A 3 -29.39 28.01 6.59
CA ASN A 3 -30.78 28.04 6.13
C ASN A 3 -30.94 27.60 4.66
N CYS A 4 -29.92 27.86 3.83
CA CYS A 4 -29.92 27.48 2.42
C CYS A 4 -29.79 25.96 2.27
N SER A 5 -28.89 25.33 3.04
CA SER A 5 -28.72 23.87 3.02
C SER A 5 -29.96 23.13 3.49
N TYR A 6 -30.72 23.69 4.43
CA TYR A 6 -32.00 23.14 4.88
C TYR A 6 -33.07 23.20 3.77
N ASN A 7 -33.22 24.36 3.12
CA ASN A 7 -34.24 24.59 2.11
C ASN A 7 -33.97 23.84 0.79
N LEU A 8 -32.69 23.59 0.47
CA LEU A 8 -32.30 22.84 -0.73
C LEU A 8 -32.21 21.32 -0.49
N GLY A 9 -32.61 20.84 0.70
CA GLY A 9 -32.56 19.40 1.01
C GLY A 9 -31.14 18.83 1.06
N MET A 10 -30.12 19.67 1.30
CA MET A 10 -28.71 19.28 1.28
C MET A 10 -28.25 18.59 2.58
N ARG A 11 -29.17 18.27 3.48
CA ARG A 11 -28.87 17.60 4.75
C ARG A 11 -28.36 16.19 4.46
N HIS A 12 -27.27 15.80 5.10
CA HIS A 12 -26.60 14.50 4.92
C HIS A 12 -25.87 14.29 3.58
N LEU A 13 -25.75 15.32 2.73
CA LEU A 13 -24.88 15.26 1.55
C LEU A 13 -23.43 15.54 1.96
N GLY A 14 -22.51 14.67 1.56
CA GLY A 14 -21.08 14.97 1.56
C GLY A 14 -20.75 15.90 0.39
N ALA A 15 -20.68 17.20 0.64
CA ALA A 15 -20.37 18.20 -0.37
C ALA A 15 -19.04 18.89 -0.08
N TYR A 16 -18.22 19.06 -1.12
CA TYR A 16 -17.06 19.93 -1.07
C TYR A 16 -17.49 21.36 -1.39
N ILE A 17 -17.11 22.28 -0.52
CA ILE A 17 -17.32 23.72 -0.71
C ILE A 17 -15.93 24.36 -0.59
N PRO A 18 -15.44 25.04 -1.66
CA PRO A 18 -14.19 25.79 -1.59
C PRO A 18 -14.21 26.80 -0.44
N GLU A 19 -13.04 27.10 0.14
CA GLU A 19 -12.92 28.00 1.29
C GLU A 19 -13.57 29.38 1.02
N TYR A 20 -13.44 29.86 -0.22
CA TYR A 20 -14.09 31.09 -0.68
C TYR A 20 -14.88 30.84 -1.97
N PRO A 21 -16.18 30.51 -1.89
CA PRO A 21 -16.99 30.09 -3.04
C PRO A 21 -17.67 31.27 -3.77
N VAL A 22 -17.02 32.43 -3.80
CA VAL A 22 -17.51 33.65 -4.46
C VAL A 22 -16.47 34.11 -5.47
N GLY A 23 -16.90 34.41 -6.69
CA GLY A 23 -16.03 34.86 -7.77
C GLY A 23 -16.78 34.98 -9.10
N THR A 24 -16.03 35.35 -10.13
CA THR A 24 -16.44 35.29 -11.54
C THR A 24 -16.62 33.83 -11.99
N ALA A 25 -17.23 33.63 -13.16
CA ALA A 25 -17.44 32.28 -13.70
C ALA A 25 -16.12 31.49 -13.87
N GLU A 26 -15.04 32.16 -14.27
CA GLU A 26 -13.71 31.57 -14.45
C GLU A 26 -13.10 31.17 -13.10
N GLU A 27 -13.10 32.08 -12.12
CA GLU A 27 -12.60 31.79 -10.76
C GLU A 27 -13.39 30.66 -10.07
N LEU A 28 -14.70 30.57 -10.31
CA LEU A 28 -15.52 29.48 -9.79
C LEU A 28 -15.23 28.14 -10.49
N ALA A 29 -14.90 28.15 -11.79
CA ALA A 29 -14.51 26.94 -12.51
C ALA A 29 -13.20 26.37 -11.96
N ASP A 30 -12.22 27.22 -11.69
CA ASP A 30 -10.95 26.82 -11.07
C ASP A 30 -11.17 26.21 -9.68
N LYS A 31 -12.02 26.83 -8.86
CA LYS A 31 -12.39 26.31 -7.53
C LYS A 31 -13.12 24.97 -7.59
N ILE A 32 -13.90 24.70 -8.64
CA ILE A 32 -14.51 23.38 -8.86
C ILE A 32 -13.42 22.36 -9.23
N ALA A 33 -12.42 22.76 -10.02
CA ALA A 33 -11.31 21.88 -10.39
C ALA A 33 -10.46 21.45 -9.19
N GLU A 34 -10.40 22.24 -8.12
CA GLU A 34 -9.76 21.86 -6.85
C GLU A 34 -10.38 20.59 -6.21
N PHE A 35 -11.63 20.25 -6.55
CA PHE A 35 -12.27 19.02 -6.07
C PHE A 35 -11.71 17.76 -6.74
N VAL A 36 -11.12 17.86 -7.93
CA VAL A 36 -10.63 16.71 -8.70
C VAL A 36 -9.63 15.84 -7.91
N PRO A 37 -8.55 16.38 -7.30
CA PRO A 37 -7.65 15.58 -6.48
C PRO A 37 -8.36 14.94 -5.29
N ILE A 38 -9.29 15.64 -4.64
CA ILE A 38 -10.06 15.11 -3.50
C ILE A 38 -10.91 13.91 -3.94
N ALA A 39 -11.65 14.05 -5.03
CA ALA A 39 -12.47 12.97 -5.58
C ALA A 39 -11.61 11.76 -5.97
N ARG A 40 -10.45 12.00 -6.60
CA ARG A 40 -9.49 10.92 -6.94
C ARG A 40 -8.97 10.20 -5.70
N THR A 41 -8.63 10.93 -4.64
CA THR A 41 -8.18 10.34 -3.37
C THR A 41 -9.28 9.48 -2.75
N ILE A 42 -10.51 9.99 -2.66
CA ILE A 42 -11.64 9.24 -2.10
C ILE A 42 -11.90 7.95 -2.89
N LEU A 43 -11.91 8.03 -4.23
CA LEU A 43 -12.08 6.85 -5.09
C LEU A 43 -10.91 5.88 -4.92
N GLY A 44 -9.68 6.39 -4.85
CA GLY A 44 -8.47 5.60 -4.64
C GLY A 44 -8.50 4.82 -3.32
N VAL A 45 -8.80 5.50 -2.22
CA VAL A 45 -8.90 4.89 -0.88
C VAL A 45 -10.03 3.87 -0.82
N LYS A 46 -11.18 4.14 -1.44
CA LYS A 46 -12.30 3.19 -1.48
C LYS A 46 -11.97 1.90 -2.24
N ASP A 47 -11.09 2.00 -3.25
CA ASP A 47 -10.61 0.87 -4.04
C ASP A 47 -9.27 0.30 -3.53
N LEU A 48 -8.85 0.65 -2.30
CA LEU A 48 -7.63 0.15 -1.66
C LEU A 48 -7.90 -1.14 -0.88
N LYS A 49 -7.00 -2.11 -1.04
CA LYS A 49 -6.80 -3.23 -0.12
C LYS A 49 -5.47 -3.07 0.60
N ILE A 50 -5.45 -3.27 1.91
CA ILE A 50 -4.23 -3.33 2.71
C ILE A 50 -4.07 -4.78 3.17
N ILE A 51 -2.94 -5.38 2.84
CA ILE A 51 -2.59 -6.74 3.22
C ILE A 51 -1.49 -6.65 4.27
N SER A 52 -1.69 -7.23 5.44
CA SER A 52 -0.68 -7.23 6.49
C SER A 52 -0.16 -8.64 6.77
N PHE A 53 1.12 -8.72 7.14
CA PHE A 53 1.74 -9.96 7.62
C PHE A 53 2.32 -9.79 9.02
N GLY A 54 1.80 -10.58 9.95
CA GLY A 54 2.25 -10.63 11.33
C GLY A 54 1.45 -9.75 12.28
N PRO A 55 1.48 -10.06 13.59
CA PRO A 55 0.96 -9.14 14.59
C PRO A 55 1.91 -7.94 14.72
N ARG A 56 1.35 -6.76 14.98
CA ARG A 56 2.11 -5.58 15.41
C ARG A 56 3.11 -5.94 16.52
N PRO A 57 4.41 -5.63 16.39
CA PRO A 57 5.36 -5.91 17.45
C PRO A 57 5.07 -5.07 18.71
N GLN A 58 5.41 -5.60 19.89
CA GLN A 58 5.06 -4.97 21.17
C GLN A 58 5.59 -3.54 21.29
N ASP A 59 6.84 -3.30 20.89
CA ASP A 59 7.52 -2.02 21.03
C ASP A 59 7.02 -0.94 20.04
N PHE A 60 6.19 -1.31 19.07
CA PHE A 60 5.64 -0.43 18.04
C PHE A 60 4.22 0.01 18.41
N PHE A 61 4.06 0.66 19.56
CA PHE A 61 2.74 1.05 20.08
C PHE A 61 1.98 2.03 19.17
N ALA A 62 2.70 2.87 18.44
CA ALA A 62 2.12 3.86 17.53
C ALA A 62 1.50 3.24 16.26
N CYS A 63 1.92 2.03 15.87
CA CYS A 63 1.44 1.29 14.70
C CYS A 63 0.08 0.62 14.97
N ASN A 64 -0.84 1.37 15.59
CA ASN A 64 -2.19 0.91 15.91
C ASN A 64 -3.19 1.50 14.91
N ALA A 65 -3.54 0.68 13.92
CA ALA A 65 -4.42 1.06 12.83
C ALA A 65 -5.87 1.32 13.32
N PRO A 66 -6.52 2.42 12.93
CA PRO A 66 -7.92 2.67 13.23
C PRO A 66 -8.84 1.87 12.28
N ILE A 67 -8.85 0.54 12.42
CA ILE A 67 -9.52 -0.43 11.52
C ILE A 67 -10.96 -0.02 11.17
N LYS A 68 -11.75 0.40 12.18
CA LYS A 68 -13.13 0.85 11.96
C LYS A 68 -13.21 2.03 10.98
N GLY A 69 -12.34 3.04 11.14
CA GLY A 69 -12.32 4.21 10.27
C GLY A 69 -11.91 3.85 8.84
N LEU A 70 -10.98 2.91 8.67
CA LEU A 70 -10.58 2.41 7.36
C LEU A 70 -11.74 1.71 6.64
N TYR A 71 -12.51 0.87 7.35
CA TYR A 71 -13.72 0.25 6.78
C TYR A 71 -14.81 1.27 6.44
N GLU A 72 -14.99 2.31 7.24
CA GLU A 72 -15.93 3.41 6.93
C GLU A 72 -15.52 4.19 5.66
N LEU A 73 -14.22 4.23 5.35
CA LEU A 73 -13.68 4.79 4.09
C LEU A 73 -13.77 3.80 2.91
N GLY A 74 -14.16 2.55 3.16
CA GLY A 74 -14.28 1.50 2.14
C GLY A 74 -13.00 0.73 1.86
N VAL A 75 -11.93 0.96 2.62
CA VAL A 75 -10.68 0.17 2.54
C VAL A 75 -10.96 -1.26 2.96
N GLU A 76 -10.39 -2.23 2.25
CA GLU A 76 -10.39 -3.64 2.69
C GLU A 76 -9.08 -3.96 3.40
N ILE A 77 -9.14 -4.72 4.49
CA ILE A 77 -7.96 -5.13 5.25
C ILE A 77 -7.95 -6.66 5.30
N GLU A 78 -6.83 -7.25 4.90
CA GLU A 78 -6.56 -8.68 4.99
C GLU A 78 -5.37 -8.89 5.93
N GLU A 79 -5.61 -9.53 7.06
CA GLU A 79 -4.59 -9.81 8.06
C GLU A 79 -4.12 -11.26 7.93
N ASN A 80 -2.83 -11.44 7.66
CA ASN A 80 -2.17 -12.73 7.53
C ASN A 80 -1.07 -12.90 8.58
N SER A 81 -0.64 -14.13 8.81
CA SER A 81 0.50 -14.39 9.68
C SER A 81 1.84 -14.31 8.92
N GLU A 82 2.93 -14.00 9.63
CA GLU A 82 4.30 -14.12 9.08
C GLU A 82 4.60 -15.55 8.58
N LEU A 83 3.90 -16.56 9.12
CA LEU A 83 4.04 -17.95 8.68
C LEU A 83 3.43 -18.15 7.29
N ASP A 84 2.29 -17.54 6.99
CA ASP A 84 1.66 -17.59 5.67
C ASP A 84 2.60 -17.00 4.61
N LEU A 85 3.22 -15.86 4.93
CA LEU A 85 4.25 -15.24 4.10
C LEU A 85 5.45 -16.16 3.88
N LEU A 86 5.97 -16.77 4.96
CA LEU A 86 7.11 -17.68 4.86
C LEU A 86 6.79 -18.95 4.04
N VAL A 87 5.58 -19.48 4.16
CA VAL A 87 5.13 -20.64 3.37
C VAL A 87 5.06 -20.26 1.89
N SER A 88 4.46 -19.11 1.57
CA SER A 88 4.41 -18.62 0.18
C SER A 88 5.80 -18.32 -0.38
N TYR A 89 6.66 -17.68 0.40
CA TYR A 89 8.05 -17.45 0.03
C TYR A 89 8.75 -18.77 -0.31
N LYS A 90 8.65 -19.79 0.55
CA LYS A 90 9.24 -21.11 0.28
C LYS A 90 8.66 -21.79 -0.96
N ALA A 91 7.38 -21.57 -1.27
CA ALA A 91 6.75 -22.09 -2.48
C ALA A 91 7.31 -21.45 -3.77
N HIS A 92 7.81 -20.21 -3.70
CA HIS A 92 8.48 -19.51 -4.80
C HIS A 92 9.95 -19.93 -4.99
N ALA A 93 10.44 -20.95 -4.26
CA ALA A 93 11.80 -21.45 -4.44
C ALA A 93 12.04 -21.93 -5.88
N ASN A 94 13.11 -21.46 -6.49
CA ASN A 94 13.48 -21.75 -7.89
C ASN A 94 12.46 -21.31 -8.94
N ASP A 95 11.62 -20.30 -8.64
CA ASP A 95 10.75 -19.70 -9.65
C ASP A 95 11.58 -19.23 -10.86
N PRO A 96 11.19 -19.59 -12.11
CA PRO A 96 11.98 -19.28 -13.30
C PRO A 96 12.16 -17.78 -13.54
N ARG A 97 11.29 -16.92 -12.99
CA ARG A 97 11.37 -15.45 -13.10
C ARG A 97 12.46 -14.85 -12.21
N ILE A 98 13.01 -15.59 -11.24
CA ILE A 98 14.02 -15.08 -10.30
C ILE A 98 15.23 -14.52 -11.04
N ALA A 99 15.72 -15.21 -12.08
CA ALA A 99 16.89 -14.78 -12.82
C ALA A 99 16.71 -13.40 -13.46
N ASP A 100 15.53 -13.14 -14.03
CA ASP A 100 15.20 -11.87 -14.67
C ASP A 100 15.10 -10.74 -13.64
N VAL A 101 14.46 -11.00 -12.49
CA VAL A 101 14.37 -10.03 -11.39
C VAL A 101 15.75 -9.71 -10.81
N CYS A 102 16.63 -10.71 -10.66
CA CYS A 102 18.01 -10.47 -10.23
C CYS A 102 18.78 -9.60 -11.23
N ALA A 103 18.58 -9.79 -12.53
CA ALA A 103 19.21 -8.97 -13.57
C ALA A 103 18.72 -7.51 -13.50
N ASP A 104 17.41 -7.30 -13.29
CA ASP A 104 16.82 -5.98 -13.10
C ASP A 104 17.36 -5.29 -11.84
N MET A 105 17.40 -5.99 -10.69
CA MET A 105 18.00 -5.50 -9.44
C MET A 105 19.47 -5.11 -9.62
N ALA A 106 20.26 -5.95 -10.31
CA ALA A 106 21.67 -5.67 -10.55
C ALA A 106 21.88 -4.43 -11.44
N ALA A 107 21.02 -4.25 -12.46
CA ALA A 107 21.06 -3.06 -13.31
C ALA A 107 20.66 -1.79 -12.56
N GLU A 108 19.64 -1.86 -11.69
CA GLU A 108 19.19 -0.74 -10.87
C GLU A 108 20.28 -0.29 -9.87
N MET A 109 20.94 -1.23 -9.20
CA MET A 109 21.96 -0.91 -8.18
C MET A 109 23.28 -0.40 -8.78
N GLY A 110 23.63 -0.77 -10.02
CA GLY A 110 24.67 -0.15 -10.85
C GLY A 110 26.14 -0.27 -10.39
N GLU A 111 26.43 -0.57 -9.12
CA GLU A 111 27.79 -0.49 -8.57
C GLU A 111 28.60 -1.81 -8.61
N GLY A 112 28.04 -2.89 -9.13
CA GLY A 112 28.72 -4.19 -9.23
C GLY A 112 29.08 -4.85 -7.89
N LYS A 113 28.64 -4.26 -6.77
CA LYS A 113 28.86 -4.75 -5.40
C LYS A 113 27.58 -5.35 -4.85
N TYR A 114 27.25 -6.55 -5.31
CA TYR A 114 26.07 -7.27 -4.83
C TYR A 114 26.39 -8.73 -4.55
N TYR A 115 25.71 -9.28 -3.55
CA TYR A 115 25.82 -10.68 -3.15
C TYR A 115 24.81 -11.51 -3.96
N PRO A 116 25.22 -12.35 -4.92
CA PRO A 116 24.29 -13.03 -5.82
C PRO A 116 23.25 -13.90 -5.10
N ASP A 117 23.66 -14.53 -4.00
CA ASP A 117 22.79 -15.33 -3.14
C ASP A 117 21.75 -14.51 -2.39
N LEU A 118 22.09 -13.26 -2.04
CA LEU A 118 21.17 -12.33 -1.39
C LEU A 118 20.16 -11.78 -2.40
N LEU A 119 20.60 -11.47 -3.61
CA LEU A 119 19.71 -11.01 -4.71
C LEU A 119 18.68 -12.07 -5.07
N ALA A 120 19.07 -13.34 -5.15
CA ALA A 120 18.13 -14.43 -5.44
C ALA A 120 17.03 -14.52 -4.38
N ARG A 121 17.38 -14.39 -3.10
CA ARG A 121 16.42 -14.40 -1.98
C ARG A 121 15.50 -13.17 -2.00
N MET A 122 16.04 -11.98 -2.27
CA MET A 122 15.24 -10.77 -2.42
C MET A 122 14.32 -10.83 -3.64
N ALA A 123 14.79 -11.34 -4.77
CA ALA A 123 13.99 -11.52 -5.99
C ALA A 123 12.84 -12.52 -5.77
N GLN A 124 13.12 -13.63 -5.07
CA GLN A 124 12.09 -14.58 -4.66
C GLN A 124 11.02 -13.91 -3.79
N PHE A 125 11.42 -13.05 -2.85
CA PHE A 125 10.50 -12.30 -2.00
C PHE A 125 9.69 -11.26 -2.76
N GLU A 126 10.30 -10.54 -3.70
CA GLU A 126 9.60 -9.61 -4.59
C GLU A 126 8.49 -10.32 -5.39
N LEU A 127 8.81 -11.47 -5.99
CA LEU A 127 7.83 -12.28 -6.70
C LEU A 127 6.73 -12.78 -5.78
N THR A 128 7.09 -13.21 -4.56
CA THR A 128 6.13 -13.65 -3.54
C THR A 128 5.09 -12.57 -3.25
N LEU A 129 5.51 -11.32 -3.01
CA LEU A 129 4.59 -10.22 -2.72
C LEU A 129 3.78 -9.81 -3.96
N LEU A 130 4.38 -9.77 -5.15
CA LEU A 130 3.67 -9.41 -6.39
C LEU A 130 2.58 -10.42 -6.72
N ASP A 131 2.88 -11.72 -6.64
CA ASP A 131 1.90 -12.78 -6.88
C ASP A 131 0.84 -12.81 -5.77
N TRP A 132 1.22 -12.54 -4.51
CA TRP A 132 0.25 -12.42 -3.42
C TRP A 132 -0.71 -11.24 -3.66
N ALA A 133 -0.18 -10.09 -4.06
CA ALA A 133 -0.98 -8.91 -4.38
C ALA A 133 -1.99 -9.24 -5.49
N ASP A 134 -1.54 -9.87 -6.58
CA ASP A 134 -2.43 -10.22 -7.70
C ASP A 134 -3.52 -11.20 -7.29
N ALA A 135 -3.16 -12.26 -6.55
CA ALA A 135 -4.09 -13.30 -6.11
C ALA A 135 -5.13 -12.80 -5.09
N HIS A 136 -4.74 -11.87 -4.20
CA HIS A 136 -5.57 -11.43 -3.08
C HIS A 136 -6.24 -10.07 -3.28
N LYS A 137 -5.89 -9.34 -4.33
CA LYS A 137 -6.50 -8.04 -4.66
C LYS A 137 -8.02 -8.08 -4.80
N GLY A 138 -8.58 -9.21 -5.24
CA GLY A 138 -10.02 -9.41 -5.33
C GLY A 138 -10.71 -8.36 -6.23
N SER A 139 -11.72 -7.67 -5.69
CA SER A 139 -12.45 -6.62 -6.41
C SER A 139 -11.81 -5.23 -6.31
N LYS A 140 -10.76 -5.08 -5.51
CA LYS A 140 -10.07 -3.80 -5.29
C LYS A 140 -9.14 -3.46 -6.45
N LYS A 141 -8.77 -2.18 -6.57
CA LYS A 141 -7.91 -1.70 -7.65
C LYS A 141 -6.46 -1.47 -7.20
N TYR A 142 -6.26 -1.15 -5.93
CA TYR A 142 -4.95 -0.86 -5.36
C TYR A 142 -4.66 -1.80 -4.21
N VAL A 143 -3.39 -2.16 -4.04
CA VAL A 143 -2.89 -2.97 -2.94
C VAL A 143 -1.79 -2.18 -2.26
N ALA A 144 -1.78 -2.20 -0.93
CA ALA A 144 -0.65 -1.81 -0.09
C ALA A 144 -0.33 -2.94 0.88
N PHE A 145 0.93 -3.03 1.28
CA PHE A 145 1.40 -3.99 2.27
C PHE A 145 1.78 -3.31 3.58
N ALA A 146 1.59 -4.01 4.69
CA ALA A 146 2.01 -3.58 6.01
C ALA A 146 2.60 -4.78 6.75
N ASP A 147 3.92 -4.93 6.64
CA ASP A 147 4.60 -6.19 6.94
C ASP A 147 5.44 -6.05 8.20
N LYS A 148 5.26 -6.95 9.15
CA LYS A 148 6.22 -7.11 10.24
C LYS A 148 7.53 -7.66 9.69
N CYS A 149 8.59 -6.86 9.77
CA CYS A 149 9.93 -7.28 9.35
C CYS A 149 10.76 -7.79 10.53
N TRP A 150 10.77 -7.08 11.66
CA TRP A 150 11.61 -7.43 12.79
C TRP A 150 10.88 -8.35 13.80
N PRO A 151 11.56 -9.36 14.36
CA PRO A 151 12.92 -9.86 14.06
C PRO A 151 12.94 -11.04 13.07
N ALA A 152 11.79 -11.36 12.45
CA ALA A 152 11.62 -12.60 11.70
C ALA A 152 12.45 -12.64 10.41
N PHE A 153 12.57 -11.51 9.70
CA PHE A 153 13.21 -11.46 8.38
C PHE A 153 14.68 -11.90 8.40
N PRO A 154 15.57 -11.33 9.25
CA PRO A 154 16.96 -11.75 9.32
C PRO A 154 17.15 -13.23 9.65
N SER A 155 16.30 -13.79 10.53
CA SER A 155 16.47 -15.17 11.00
C SER A 155 15.84 -16.21 10.08
N GLN A 156 14.69 -15.92 9.48
CA GLN A 156 13.92 -16.88 8.69
C GLN A 156 14.12 -16.73 7.17
N PHE A 157 14.31 -15.50 6.70
CA PHE A 157 14.51 -15.19 5.28
C PHE A 157 16.00 -14.94 4.98
N GLY A 158 16.78 -14.52 5.98
CA GLY A 158 18.22 -14.32 5.88
C GLY A 158 18.62 -12.99 5.25
N PHE A 159 17.70 -12.01 5.23
CA PHE A 159 17.90 -10.65 4.72
C PHE A 159 16.85 -9.69 5.31
N GLU A 160 17.09 -8.38 5.20
CA GLU A 160 16.11 -7.33 5.55
C GLU A 160 15.32 -6.90 4.29
N PRO A 161 13.99 -6.70 4.38
CA PRO A 161 13.15 -6.52 3.19
C PRO A 161 13.19 -5.12 2.58
N CYS A 162 13.86 -4.15 3.22
CA CYS A 162 13.74 -2.73 2.87
C CYS A 162 13.98 -2.40 1.40
N TYR A 163 14.92 -3.11 0.75
CA TYR A 163 15.20 -2.93 -0.67
C TYR A 163 14.05 -3.42 -1.58
N VAL A 164 13.47 -4.57 -1.26
CA VAL A 164 12.32 -5.10 -2.01
C VAL A 164 11.11 -4.20 -1.78
N ASN A 165 10.89 -3.77 -0.54
CA ASN A 165 9.80 -2.85 -0.20
C ASN A 165 9.90 -1.55 -1.02
N SER A 166 11.08 -0.94 -1.13
CA SER A 166 11.25 0.28 -1.94
C SER A 166 10.98 0.06 -3.43
N ARG A 167 11.30 -1.13 -3.95
CA ARG A 167 10.99 -1.53 -5.34
C ARG A 167 9.50 -1.74 -5.58
N LEU A 168 8.74 -2.23 -4.60
CA LEU A 168 7.29 -2.25 -4.69
C LEU A 168 6.72 -0.83 -4.71
N VAL A 169 7.25 0.07 -3.86
CA VAL A 169 6.82 1.48 -3.83
C VAL A 169 7.08 2.18 -5.17
N SER A 170 8.24 1.95 -5.82
CA SER A 170 8.53 2.54 -7.14
C SER A 170 7.57 2.06 -8.24
N ARG A 171 6.90 0.92 -8.02
CA ARG A 171 5.86 0.36 -8.90
C ARG A 171 4.44 0.74 -8.49
N GLY A 172 4.29 1.64 -7.51
CA GLY A 172 3.00 2.12 -7.05
C GLY A 172 2.28 1.20 -6.07
N ILE A 173 3.01 0.28 -5.41
CA ILE A 173 2.49 -0.56 -4.33
C ILE A 173 3.16 -0.10 -3.02
N PRO A 174 2.48 0.71 -2.19
CA PRO A 174 3.03 1.15 -0.91
C PRO A 174 3.30 -0.04 0.02
N VAL A 175 4.42 0.00 0.73
CA VAL A 175 4.76 -1.00 1.75
C VAL A 175 5.22 -0.29 3.01
N SER A 176 4.58 -0.56 4.14
CA SER A 176 5.01 -0.10 5.46
C SER A 176 5.60 -1.24 6.29
N CYS A 177 6.50 -0.89 7.21
CA CYS A 177 7.11 -1.84 8.13
C CYS A 177 6.30 -1.94 9.42
N GLU A 178 6.44 -3.08 10.11
CA GLU A 178 5.93 -3.32 11.46
C GLU A 178 4.41 -3.19 11.61
N VAL A 179 3.70 -3.50 10.53
CA VAL A 179 2.23 -3.46 10.46
C VAL A 179 1.72 -2.03 10.68
N ASP A 180 2.49 -1.02 10.26
CA ASP A 180 2.15 0.40 10.34
C ASP A 180 1.19 0.78 9.19
N ILE A 181 -0.07 0.36 9.35
CA ILE A 181 -1.19 0.70 8.45
C ILE A 181 -1.65 2.14 8.69
#